data_AF-A0A960JN86-F1
#
_entry.id   AF-A0A960JN86-F1
#
_cell.length_a   1.000
_cell.length_b   1.000
_cell.length_c   1.000
_cell.angle_alpha   90.00
_cell.angle_beta   90.00
_cell.angle_gamma   90.00
#
_symmetry.space_group_name_H-M   'P 1'
#
loop_
_entity.id
_entity.type
_entity.pdbx_description
1 polymer ?
#
loop_
_entity_poly.entity_id
_entity_poly.type
_entity_poly.pdbx_seq_one_letter_code
_entity_poly.pdbx_strand_id
1 'polypeptide(L)' 'TDISDHWNMEAFEKDAKVNLALQRGGQPDEIVGAALYLASRTSSFTTGTIMRVDGGGR' A
#
# COMPACT_ATOMS: atom_id res chain seq x y z
N THR A 1 -6.96 8.84 -16.64
CA THR A 1 -7.06 7.41 -16.99
C THR A 1 -6.50 6.65 -15.83
N ASP A 2 -7.36 5.93 -15.11
CA ASP A 2 -6.87 5.10 -14.02
C ASP A 2 -6.36 3.80 -14.64
N ILE A 3 -5.10 3.46 -14.37
CA ILE A 3 -4.52 2.21 -14.88
C ILE A 3 -5.26 1.00 -14.30
N SER A 4 -5.88 1.15 -13.13
CA SER A 4 -6.67 0.11 -12.48
C SER A 4 -7.95 -0.25 -13.23
N ASP A 5 -8.49 0.64 -14.06
CA ASP A 5 -9.69 0.38 -14.88
C ASP A 5 -9.52 -0.81 -15.84
N HIS A 6 -8.28 -1.19 -16.17
CA HIS A 6 -7.95 -2.25 -17.12
C HIS A 6 -7.39 -3.50 -16.45
N TRP A 7 -7.40 -3.56 -15.12
CA TRP A 7 -6.91 -4.72 -14.39
C TRP A 7 -7.96 -5.82 -14.37
N ASN A 8 -7.52 -7.08 -14.44
CA ASN A 8 -8.41 -8.20 -14.14
C ASN A 8 -8.63 -8.24 -12.62
N MET A 9 -9.70 -7.58 -12.17
CA MET A 9 -10.00 -7.45 -10.75
C MET A 9 -10.33 -8.77 -10.08
N GLU A 10 -10.96 -9.70 -10.79
CA GLU A 10 -11.27 -11.02 -10.25
C GLU A 10 -9.99 -11.81 -9.94
N ALA A 11 -9.01 -11.77 -10.86
CA ALA A 11 -7.71 -12.38 -10.64
C ALA A 11 -6.96 -11.73 -9.47
N PHE A 12 -7.00 -10.40 -9.37
CA PHE A 12 -6.41 -9.66 -8.27
C PHE A 12 -7.04 -10.02 -6.91
N GLU A 13 -8.36 -10.03 -6.81
CA GLU A 13 -9.07 -10.34 -5.57
C GLU A 13 -8.80 -11.77 -5.10
N LYS A 14 -8.71 -12.72 -6.03
CA LYS A 14 -8.34 -14.11 -5.74
C LYS A 14 -6.93 -14.19 -5.17
N ASP A 15 -5.98 -13.48 -5.77
CA ASP A 15 -4.59 -13.44 -5.31
C ASP A 15 -4.48 -12.77 -3.93
N ALA A 16 -5.13 -11.63 -3.75
CA ALA A 16 -5.15 -10.87 -2.52
C ALA A 16 -5.61 -11.70 -1.32
N LYS A 17 -6.67 -12.51 -1.49
CA LYS A 17 -7.19 -13.41 -0.43
C LYS A 17 -6.17 -14.42 0.09
N VAL A 18 -5.25 -14.84 -0.76
CA VAL A 18 -4.25 -15.87 -0.42
C VAL A 18 -2.95 -15.23 0.04
N ASN A 19 -2.53 -14.14 -0.60
CA ASN A 19 -1.18 -13.61 -0.48
C ASN A 19 -1.06 -12.35 0.39
N LEU A 20 -2.16 -11.63 0.65
CA LEU A 20 -2.16 -10.45 1.53
C LEU A 20 -2.85 -10.79 2.85
N ALA A 21 -2.25 -10.38 3.97
CA ALA A 21 -2.86 -10.55 5.28
C ALA A 21 -4.21 -9.84 5.40
N LEU A 22 -4.36 -8.66 4.79
CA LEU A 22 -5.62 -7.91 4.75
C LEU A 22 -6.62 -8.41 3.70
N GLN A 23 -6.23 -9.35 2.83
CA GLN A 23 -7.11 -9.99 1.84
C GLN A 23 -7.80 -9.03 0.86
N ARG A 24 -7.24 -7.83 0.67
CA ARG A 24 -7.77 -6.80 -0.23
C ARG A 24 -6.65 -5.91 -0.77
N GLY A 25 -6.96 -5.18 -1.83
CA GLY A 25 -6.14 -4.06 -2.26
C GLY A 25 -6.16 -2.89 -1.27
N GLY A 26 -5.06 -2.16 -1.25
CA GLY A 26 -4.95 -0.90 -0.52
C GLY A 26 -5.79 0.20 -1.16
N GLN A 27 -6.23 1.15 -0.36
CA GLN A 27 -6.87 2.39 -0.80
C GLN A 27 -5.84 3.53 -0.86
N PRO A 28 -5.98 4.51 -1.77
CA PRO A 28 -5.02 5.59 -1.92
C PRO A 28 -4.70 6.36 -0.62
N ASP A 29 -5.70 6.56 0.24
CA ASP A 29 -5.56 7.26 1.53
C ASP A 29 -4.65 6.52 2.52
N GLU A 30 -4.53 5.19 2.42
CA GLU A 30 -3.65 4.38 3.25
C GLU A 30 -2.16 4.66 2.95
N ILE A 31 -1.83 5.15 1.74
CA ILE A 31 -0.47 5.55 1.36
C ILE A 31 -0.16 6.98 1.80
N VAL A 32 -1.16 7.87 1.76
CA VAL A 32 -1.01 9.29 2.12
C VAL A 32 -0.52 9.44 3.55
N GLY A 33 -1.01 8.64 4.49
CA GLY A 33 -0.56 8.68 5.89
C GLY A 33 0.93 8.42 6.06
N ALA A 34 1.47 7.41 5.38
CA ALA A 34 2.90 7.09 5.42
C ALA A 34 3.75 8.19 4.78
N ALA A 35 3.31 8.74 3.65
CA ALA A 35 3.98 9.85 2.99
C ALA A 35 4.02 11.10 3.89
N LEU A 36 2.89 11.45 4.52
CA LEU A 36 2.80 12.56 5.46
C LEU A 36 3.70 12.35 6.67
N TYR A 37 3.73 11.14 7.25
CA TYR A 37 4.65 10.81 8.33
C TYR A 37 6.10 11.09 7.93
N LEU A 38 6.54 10.54 6.80
CA LEU A 38 7.92 10.70 6.31
C LEU A 38 8.27 12.15 5.96
N ALA A 39 7.32 12.93 5.47
CA ALA A 39 7.51 14.35 5.15
C ALA A 39 7.40 15.29 6.37
N SER A 40 6.94 14.79 7.51
CA SER A 40 6.72 15.60 8.72
C SER A 40 7.99 15.79 9.56
N ARG A 41 7.91 16.65 10.60
CA ARG A 41 9.00 16.77 11.59
C ARG A 41 9.14 15.54 12.49
N THR A 42 8.11 14.69 12.56
CA THR A 42 8.08 13.49 13.40
C THR A 42 9.10 12.45 12.93
N SER A 43 9.46 12.47 11.65
CA SER A 43 10.48 11.60 11.05
C SER A 43 11.87 12.25 11.01
N SER A 44 12.14 13.31 11.78
CA SER A 44 13.38 14.12 11.66
C SER A 44 14.71 13.35 11.83
N PHE A 45 14.68 12.16 12.43
CA PHE A 45 15.85 11.28 12.57
C PHE A 45 15.73 9.97 11.78
N THR A 46 14.79 9.89 10.84
CA THR A 46 14.55 8.72 9.99
C THR A 46 15.02 9.03 8.58
N THR A 47 16.04 8.31 8.09
CA THR A 47 16.57 8.44 6.73
C THR A 47 17.02 7.07 6.23
N GLY A 48 17.09 6.90 4.90
CA GLY A 48 17.59 5.67 4.27
C GLY A 48 16.76 4.40 4.55
N THR A 49 15.50 4.54 4.95
CA THR A 49 14.62 3.41 5.30
C THR A 49 13.56 3.15 4.23
N ILE A 50 13.05 1.93 4.20
CA ILE A 50 11.90 1.52 3.38
C ILE A 50 10.74 1.20 4.33
N MET A 51 9.69 2.02 4.29
CA MET A 51 8.44 1.75 4.98
C MET A 51 7.50 0.99 4.03
N ARG A 52 7.20 -0.28 4.35
CA ARG A 52 6.24 -1.07 3.58
C ARG A 52 4.81 -0.72 3.98
N VAL A 53 3.97 -0.46 2.99
CA VAL A 53 2.53 -0.17 3.13
C VAL A 53 1.78 -1.03 2.11
N ASP A 54 1.62 -2.31 2.43
CA ASP A 54 1.22 -3.34 1.44
C ASP A 54 0.11 -4.28 1.93
N GLY A 55 -0.49 -4.01 3.08
CA GLY A 55 -1.51 -4.89 3.66
C GLY A 55 -1.01 -6.26 4.10
N GLY A 56 0.30 -6.43 4.32
CA GLY A 56 0.91 -7.66 4.81
C GLY A 56 1.14 -8.69 3.70
N GLY A 57 1.54 -8.24 2.52
CA GLY A 57 2.04 -9.12 1.46
C GLY A 57 3.34 -9.79 1.88
N ARG A 58 3.43 -11.10 1.71
CA ARG A 58 4.64 -11.86 2.03
C ARG A 58 5.73 -11.70 0.97
#